data_AF-A0A0C3PBP5-F1
#
_entry.id   AF-A0A0C3PBP5-F1
#
_cell.length_a   1.000
_cell.length_b   1.000
_cell.length_c   1.000
_cell.angle_alpha   90.00
_cell.angle_beta   90.00
_cell.angle_gamma   90.00
#
_symmetry.space_group_name_H-M   'P 1'
#
loop_
_entity.id
_entity.type
_entity.pdbx_description
1 polymer ?
#
loop_
_entity_poly.entity_id
_entity_poly.type
_entity_poly.pdbx_seq_one_letter_code
_entity_poly.pdbx_strand_id
1 'polypeptide(L)'
;FWDHDMKWCINAVGEAKIDFHFSVLQPTVGFCHFKGGVAKLKQVTGCMHHDVQHYIISVIAGAAPSKIITAIHVLMDFQYQVQAYCIDNNDLHIIS
;
A
#
# COMPACT_ATOMS: atom_id res chain seq x y z
N PHE A 1 7.89 -3.51 -2.00
CA PHE A 1 6.99 -2.52 -1.37
C PHE A 1 7.61 -1.75 -0.22
N TRP A 2 7.93 -2.35 0.94
CA TRP A 2 8.39 -1.54 2.10
C TRP A 2 9.66 -0.72 1.86
N ASP A 3 10.68 -1.33 1.24
CA ASP A 3 11.98 -0.68 1.06
C ASP A 3 12.02 0.40 -0.02
N HIS A 4 10.97 0.47 -0.84
CA HIS A 4 10.96 1.24 -2.07
C HIS A 4 9.65 2.03 -2.23
N ASP A 5 8.53 1.36 -2.52
CA ASP A 5 7.23 1.98 -2.79
C ASP A 5 6.71 2.78 -1.58
N MET A 6 6.86 2.23 -0.36
CA MET A 6 6.50 2.94 0.87
C MET A 6 7.40 4.16 1.10
N LYS A 7 8.71 4.06 0.83
CA LYS A 7 9.61 5.21 0.91
C LYS A 7 9.27 6.30 -0.10
N TRP A 8 8.87 5.91 -1.31
CA TRP A 8 8.39 6.86 -2.32
C TRP A 8 7.13 7.60 -1.86
N CYS A 9 6.17 6.86 -1.27
CA CYS A 9 4.98 7.47 -0.68
C CYS A 9 5.35 8.45 0.45
N ILE A 10 6.22 8.05 1.38
CA ILE A 10 6.70 8.90 2.49
C ILE A 10 7.37 10.17 1.95
N ASN A 11 8.20 10.05 0.92
CA ASN A 11 8.87 11.21 0.32
C ASN A 11 7.89 12.14 -0.41
N ALA A 12 6.86 11.59 -1.06
CA ALA A 12 5.88 12.36 -1.83
C ALA A 12 4.86 13.09 -0.93
N VAL A 13 4.47 12.47 0.19
CA VAL A 13 3.40 12.95 1.07
C VAL A 13 3.93 13.61 2.35
N GLY A 14 5.09 13.17 2.82
CA GLY A 14 5.66 13.52 4.12
C GLY A 14 5.30 12.50 5.20
N GLU A 15 6.29 12.13 6.02
CA GLU A 15 6.17 11.11 7.08
C GLU A 15 5.01 11.39 8.04
N ALA A 16 4.94 12.60 8.60
CA ALA A 16 3.91 12.98 9.55
C ALA A 16 2.49 12.91 8.95
N LYS A 17 2.35 13.24 7.66
CA LYS A 17 1.05 13.23 6.97
C LYS A 17 0.61 11.81 6.65
N ILE A 18 1.54 10.94 6.24
CA ILE A 18 1.28 9.50 6.08
C ILE A 18 0.85 8.88 7.40
N ASP A 19 1.61 9.11 8.48
CA ASP A 19 1.29 8.56 9.79
C ASP A 19 -0.07 9.05 10.29
N PHE A 20 -0.40 10.33 10.07
CA PHE A 20 -1.71 10.87 10.37
C PHE A 20 -2.82 10.16 9.58
N HIS A 21 -2.66 10.00 8.27
CA HIS A 21 -3.64 9.29 7.44
C HIS A 21 -3.85 7.84 7.88
N PHE A 22 -2.78 7.11 8.21
CA PHE A 22 -2.90 5.77 8.78
C PHE A 22 -3.57 5.74 10.15
N SER A 23 -3.37 6.77 10.99
CA SER A 23 -3.98 6.86 12.31
C SER A 23 -5.49 7.10 12.26
N VAL A 24 -5.99 7.76 11.20
CA VAL A 24 -7.41 8.05 11.01
C VAL A 24 -8.15 6.98 10.21
N LEU A 25 -7.45 5.98 9.66
CA LEU A 25 -8.11 4.84 9.02
C LEU A 25 -9.03 4.15 10.02
N GLN A 26 -10.25 3.87 9.56
CA GLN A 26 -11.21 3.11 10.33
C GLN A 26 -10.62 1.74 10.71
N PRO A 27 -10.68 1.34 11.99
CA PRO A 27 -10.28 0.00 12.39
C PRO A 27 -11.19 -1.04 11.71
N THR A 28 -10.59 -1.95 10.93
CA THR A 28 -11.30 -3.05 10.29
C THR A 28 -10.88 -4.36 10.97
N VAL A 29 -11.85 -5.23 11.26
CA VAL A 29 -11.56 -6.55 11.85
C VAL A 29 -10.63 -7.33 10.91
N GLY A 30 -9.56 -7.88 11.46
CA GLY A 30 -8.56 -8.64 10.70
C GLY A 30 -7.44 -7.81 10.08
N PHE A 31 -7.45 -6.48 10.22
CA PHE A 31 -6.38 -5.61 9.75
C PHE A 31 -5.63 -4.94 10.90
N CYS A 32 -4.34 -4.72 10.71
CA CYS A 32 -3.51 -3.97 11.64
C CYS A 32 -3.92 -2.49 11.67
N HIS A 33 -4.03 -1.93 12.87
CA HIS A 33 -4.29 -0.51 13.07
C HIS A 33 -3.02 0.21 13.56
N PHE A 34 -2.68 1.31 12.91
CA PHE A 34 -1.38 1.96 13.05
C PHE A 34 -1.45 3.28 13.82
N LYS A 35 -1.92 3.24 15.08
CA LYS A 35 -2.07 4.46 15.93
C LYS A 35 -0.78 5.25 16.11
N GLY A 36 0.37 4.58 16.11
CA GLY A 36 1.70 5.19 16.26
C GLY A 36 2.30 5.69 14.95
N GLY A 37 1.62 5.52 13.83
CA GLY A 37 2.17 5.71 12.50
C GLY A 37 2.81 4.43 11.94
N VAL A 38 3.00 4.42 10.63
CA VAL A 38 3.60 3.31 9.87
C VAL A 38 5.10 3.54 9.68
N ALA A 39 5.55 4.78 9.62
CA ALA A 39 6.94 5.12 9.36
C ALA A 39 7.92 4.66 10.47
N LYS A 40 7.43 4.55 11.71
CA LYS A 40 8.24 4.19 12.89
C LYS A 40 8.42 2.68 13.09
N LEU A 41 7.85 1.86 12.22
CA LEU A 41 7.92 0.41 12.34
C LEU A 41 9.33 -0.10 12.00
N LYS A 42 10.01 -0.67 13.01
CA LYS A 42 11.35 -1.26 12.86
C LYS A 42 11.33 -2.67 12.27
N GLN A 43 10.22 -3.38 12.44
CA GLN A 43 10.02 -4.72 11.92
C GLN A 43 8.58 -4.83 11.42
N VAL A 44 8.44 -5.37 10.21
CA VAL A 44 7.16 -5.54 9.53
C VAL A 44 6.98 -7.01 9.26
N THR A 45 5.88 -7.58 9.73
CA THR A 45 5.50 -8.96 9.44
C THR A 45 4.84 -9.03 8.06
N GLY A 46 4.79 -10.22 7.44
CA GLY A 46 4.13 -10.39 6.14
C GLY A 46 2.65 -9.96 6.14
N CYS A 47 1.93 -10.20 7.25
CA CYS A 47 0.55 -9.75 7.43
C CYS A 47 0.45 -8.22 7.43
N MET A 48 1.30 -7.55 8.21
CA MET A 48 1.35 -6.08 8.24
C MET A 48 1.70 -5.48 6.88
N HIS A 49 2.60 -6.13 6.13
CA HIS A 49 2.99 -5.70 4.80
C HIS A 49 1.78 -5.69 3.85
N HIS A 50 1.01 -6.77 3.86
CA HIS A 50 -0.21 -6.90 3.05
C HIS A 50 -1.27 -5.87 3.45
N ASP A 51 -1.47 -5.64 4.75
CA ASP A 51 -2.41 -4.62 5.24
C ASP A 51 -2.01 -3.22 4.77
N VAL A 52 -0.73 -2.86 4.87
CA VAL A 52 -0.26 -1.55 4.40
C VAL A 52 -0.43 -1.41 2.88
N GLN A 53 -0.19 -2.47 2.10
CA GLN A 53 -0.45 -2.45 0.65
C GLN A 53 -1.93 -2.20 0.33
N HIS A 54 -2.87 -2.75 1.10
CA HIS A 54 -4.30 -2.50 0.90
C HIS A 54 -4.69 -1.04 1.15
N TYR A 55 -4.10 -0.43 2.18
CA TYR A 55 -4.44 0.93 2.56
C TYR A 55 -3.65 2.00 1.81
N ILE A 56 -2.51 1.68 1.19
CA ILE A 56 -1.58 2.70 0.69
C ILE A 56 -2.23 3.66 -0.30
N ILE A 57 -3.08 3.18 -1.21
CA ILE A 57 -3.77 4.00 -2.21
C ILE A 57 -4.70 5.01 -1.53
N SER A 58 -5.49 4.54 -0.56
CA SER A 58 -6.38 5.39 0.22
C SER A 58 -5.62 6.41 1.06
N VAL A 59 -4.45 6.03 1.58
CA VAL A 59 -3.59 6.91 2.40
C VAL A 59 -2.95 8.00 1.57
N ILE A 60 -2.51 7.73 0.34
CA ILE A 60 -1.88 8.75 -0.51
C ILE A 60 -2.90 9.59 -1.30
N ALA A 61 -4.16 9.13 -1.38
CA ALA A 61 -5.23 9.83 -2.09
C ALA A 61 -5.42 11.26 -1.54
N GLY A 62 -5.45 12.24 -2.44
CA GLY A 62 -5.60 13.66 -2.09
C GLY A 62 -4.38 14.29 -1.40
N ALA A 63 -3.30 13.53 -1.15
CA ALA A 63 -2.09 14.04 -0.53
C ALA A 63 -0.84 13.96 -1.43
N ALA A 64 -0.76 12.97 -2.30
CA ALA A 64 0.31 12.82 -3.27
C ALA A 64 -0.07 13.42 -4.64
N PRO A 65 0.92 13.78 -5.49
CA PRO A 65 0.67 14.12 -6.89
C PRO A 65 -0.01 12.95 -7.63
N SER A 66 -0.94 13.25 -8.54
CA SER A 66 -1.69 12.23 -9.29
C SER A 66 -0.80 11.19 -9.98
N LYS A 67 0.33 11.62 -10.56
CA LYS A 67 1.31 10.72 -11.19
C LYS A 67 1.88 9.68 -10.22
N ILE A 68 2.14 10.06 -8.98
CA ILE A 68 2.63 9.14 -7.94
C ILE A 68 1.53 8.15 -7.57
N ILE A 69 0.29 8.63 -7.41
CA ILE A 69 -0.86 7.75 -7.11
C ILE A 69 -1.02 6.71 -8.22
N THR A 70 -0.99 7.11 -9.49
CA THR A 70 -1.08 6.19 -10.63
C THR A 70 0.07 5.18 -10.63
N ALA A 71 1.31 5.61 -10.40
CA ALA A 71 2.46 4.71 -10.37
C ALA A 71 2.36 3.66 -9.25
N ILE A 72 1.99 4.09 -8.04
CA ILE A 72 1.80 3.18 -6.90
C ILE A 72 0.63 2.23 -7.15
N HIS A 73 -0.46 2.71 -7.75
CA HIS A 73 -1.62 1.86 -8.08
C HIS A 73 -1.24 0.74 -9.06
N VAL A 74 -0.56 1.08 -10.17
CA VAL A 74 -0.09 0.07 -11.15
C VAL A 74 0.88 -0.92 -10.52
N LEU A 75 1.79 -0.45 -9.65
CA LEU A 75 2.71 -1.33 -8.92
C LEU A 75 1.99 -2.27 -7.95
N MET A 76 0.96 -1.79 -7.24
CA MET A 76 0.19 -2.60 -6.30
C MET A 76 -0.60 -3.67 -7.05
N ASP A 77 -1.27 -3.29 -8.14
CA ASP A 77 -2.00 -4.23 -8.98
C ASP A 77 -1.07 -5.33 -9.51
N PHE A 78 0.10 -4.94 -10.06
CA PHE A 78 1.08 -5.92 -10.52
C PHE A 78 1.56 -6.86 -9.40
N GLN A 79 1.91 -6.31 -8.23
CA GLN A 79 2.36 -7.10 -7.09
C GLN A 79 1.28 -8.06 -6.60
N TYR A 80 0.03 -7.62 -6.55
CA TYR A 80 -1.11 -8.43 -6.14
C TYR A 80 -1.36 -9.57 -7.13
N GLN A 81 -1.33 -9.28 -8.44
CA GLN A 81 -1.49 -10.29 -9.49
C GLN A 81 -0.41 -11.37 -9.44
N VAL A 82 0.86 -11.00 -9.21
CA VAL A 82 1.96 -11.98 -9.09
C VAL A 82 1.87 -12.79 -7.79
N GLN A 83 1.22 -12.26 -6.74
CA GLN A 83 1.02 -12.95 -5.46
C GLN A 83 -0.24 -13.82 -5.42
N ALA A 84 -1.18 -13.64 -6.34
CA ALA A 84 -2.34 -14.51 -6.51
C ALA A 84 -1.87 -15.90 -6.95
N TYR A 85 -1.83 -16.84 -6.01
CA TYR A 85 -1.45 -18.22 -6.24
C TYR A 85 -2.55 -18.93 -7.04
N CYS A 86 -2.44 -18.84 -8.37
CA CYS A 86 -2.93 -19.73 -9.42
C CYS A 86 -3.26 -18.89 -10.66
N ILE A 87 -2.28 -18.74 -11.56
CA ILE A 87 -2.58 -18.39 -12.95
C ILE A 87 -3.29 -19.62 -13.54
N ASP A 88 -4.61 -19.59 -13.63
CA ASP A 88 -5.34 -20.56 -14.42
C ASP A 88 -5.43 -20.07 -15.88
N ASN A 89 -5.81 -20.95 -16.80
CA ASN A 89 -5.84 -20.61 -18.24
C ASN A 89 -6.83 -19.48 -18.60
N ASN A 90 -7.65 -18.96 -17.68
CA ASN A 90 -8.53 -17.80 -17.93
C ASN A 90 -7.84 -16.44 -17.78
N ASP A 91 -6.68 -16.35 -17.11
CA ASP A 91 -6.00 -15.06 -16.90
C ASP A 91 -5.31 -14.52 -18.17
N LEU A 92 -5.24 -15.33 -19.23
CA LEU A 92 -4.64 -14.95 -20.52
C LEU A 92 -5.44 -13.87 -21.28
N HIS A 93 -6.66 -13.53 -20.85
CA HIS A 93 -7.49 -12.52 -21.50
C HIS A 93 -7.24 -11.08 -21.04
N ILE A 94 -6.44 -10.86 -19.98
CA ILE A 94 -6.21 -9.51 -19.43
C ILE A 94 -5.00 -8.81 -20.09
N ILE A 95 -4.22 -9.53 -20.92
CA ILE A 95 -2.99 -9.01 -21.56
C ILE A 95 -3.12 -8.89 -23.09
N SER A 96 -4.29 -9.21 -23.67
CA SER A 96 -4.57 -8.99 -25.11
C SER A 96 -5.43 -7.75 -25.35
#